data_AF-A0A170QYF1-F1
#
_entry.id   AF-A0A170QYF1-F1
#
_cell.length_a   1.000
_cell.length_b   1.000
_cell.length_c   1.000
_cell.angle_alpha   90.00
_cell.angle_beta   90.00
_cell.angle_gamma   90.00
#
_symmetry.space_group_name_H-M   'P 1'
#
loop_
_entity.id
_entity.type
_entity.pdbx_description
1 polymer ?
#
loop_
_entity_poly.entity_id
_entity_poly.type
_entity_poly.pdbx_seq_one_letter_code
_entity_poly.pdbx_strand_id
1 'polypeptide(L)'
;MAAHVPKYTFKQTLEDVTVTIPLSAKTRAKFVNVKLGNSSIEAALKSTPDDYLIKGTLFNEIIVDESTWSVVDQEELVFNLEKVNKTEWWPHVVTTDPKIDVTKIQPENSKLSDLDDETRGMVEKMMFDQKQKQAGLPSSDELKKRQTLEKFKAMHPELDFSKVDMNNI
;
A
#
# COMPACT_ATOMS: atom_id res chain seq x y z
N MET A 1 -2.79 12.17 -3.93
CA MET A 1 -1.84 11.80 -5.02
C MET A 1 -2.46 10.82 -6.01
N ALA A 2 -2.28 11.01 -7.32
CA ALA A 2 -2.69 10.06 -8.38
C ALA A 2 -1.48 9.42 -9.07
N ALA A 3 -1.55 8.14 -9.40
CA ALA A 3 -0.57 7.45 -10.23
C ALA A 3 -1.23 6.83 -11.48
N HIS A 4 -0.48 6.74 -12.57
CA HIS A 4 -0.97 6.26 -13.87
C HIS A 4 -0.38 4.90 -14.21
N VAL A 5 -1.26 3.93 -14.44
CA VAL A 5 -0.98 2.63 -15.03
C VAL A 5 -1.63 2.64 -16.42
N PRO A 6 -1.07 1.99 -17.46
CA PRO A 6 -1.61 2.08 -18.84
C PRO A 6 -3.11 1.76 -18.98
N LYS A 7 -3.72 1.10 -18.00
CA LYS A 7 -5.15 0.73 -17.97
C LYS A 7 -6.01 1.55 -17.00
N TYR A 8 -5.43 2.18 -15.98
CA TYR A 8 -6.19 2.86 -14.92
C TYR A 8 -5.32 3.87 -14.17
N THR A 9 -5.98 4.78 -13.44
CA THR A 9 -5.30 5.63 -12.47
C THR A 9 -5.73 5.24 -11.06
N PHE A 10 -4.87 5.46 -10.06
CA PHE A 10 -5.31 5.31 -8.69
C PHE A 10 -4.80 6.44 -7.81
N LYS A 11 -5.62 6.79 -6.82
CA LYS A 11 -5.30 7.67 -5.72
C LYS A 11 -5.38 6.87 -4.43
N GLN A 12 -4.74 7.36 -3.38
CA GLN A 12 -4.86 6.72 -2.07
C GLN A 12 -4.61 7.72 -0.95
N THR A 13 -5.13 7.37 0.22
CA THR A 13 -4.78 7.92 1.52
C THR A 13 -4.10 6.81 2.34
N LEU A 14 -3.87 7.05 3.63
CA LEU A 14 -3.50 5.97 4.55
C LEU A 14 -4.64 4.96 4.74
N GLU A 15 -5.89 5.38 4.60
CA GLU A 15 -7.08 4.60 4.91
C GLU A 15 -7.64 3.86 3.69
N ASP A 16 -7.56 4.46 2.51
CA ASP A 16 -8.22 3.93 1.31
C ASP A 16 -7.37 4.02 0.05
N VAL A 17 -7.77 3.25 -0.97
CA VAL A 17 -7.30 3.37 -2.35
C VAL A 17 -8.51 3.58 -3.26
N THR A 18 -8.48 4.65 -4.05
CA THR A 18 -9.45 4.92 -5.11
C THR A 18 -8.86 4.56 -6.46
N VAL A 19 -9.47 3.62 -7.19
CA VAL A 19 -9.02 3.18 -8.53
C VAL A 19 -10.01 3.64 -9.57
N THR A 20 -9.56 4.37 -10.59
CA THR A 20 -10.38 4.89 -11.69
C THR A 20 -9.94 4.28 -13.01
N ILE A 21 -10.82 3.50 -13.63
CA ILE A 21 -10.60 2.84 -14.91
C ILE A 21 -11.48 3.53 -15.98
N PRO A 22 -10.90 4.14 -17.02
CA PRO A 22 -11.68 4.68 -18.12
C PRO A 22 -12.40 3.54 -18.87
N LEU A 23 -13.67 3.75 -19.17
CA LEU A 23 -14.54 2.87 -19.94
C LEU A 23 -14.83 3.50 -21.30
N SER A 24 -15.26 2.66 -22.25
CA SER A 24 -15.87 3.20 -23.47
C SER A 24 -17.20 3.87 -23.15
N ALA A 25 -17.47 5.00 -23.83
CA ALA A 25 -18.65 5.82 -23.57
C ALA A 25 -19.95 5.00 -23.61
N LYS A 26 -20.85 5.26 -22.65
CA LYS A 26 -22.16 4.61 -22.45
C LYS A 26 -22.12 3.24 -21.78
N THR A 27 -21.06 2.93 -21.03
CA THR A 27 -21.03 1.71 -20.21
C THR A 27 -21.92 1.89 -18.98
N ARG A 28 -22.88 0.98 -18.76
CA ARG A 28 -23.73 0.94 -17.55
C ARG A 28 -23.23 -0.13 -16.59
N ALA A 29 -23.40 0.08 -15.29
CA ALA A 29 -22.98 -0.87 -14.24
C ALA A 29 -23.43 -2.32 -14.49
N LYS A 30 -24.64 -2.54 -15.01
CA LYS A 30 -25.15 -3.88 -15.34
C LYS A 30 -24.32 -4.66 -16.38
N PHE A 31 -23.50 -3.97 -17.17
CA PHE A 31 -22.63 -4.56 -18.19
C PHE A 31 -21.22 -4.85 -17.67
N VAL A 32 -20.91 -4.48 -16.43
CA VAL A 32 -19.63 -4.78 -15.78
C VAL A 32 -19.84 -5.99 -14.87
N ASN A 33 -18.86 -6.89 -14.85
CA ASN A 33 -18.74 -7.93 -13.84
C ASN A 33 -17.59 -7.55 -12.91
N VAL A 34 -17.87 -7.48 -11.61
CA VAL A 34 -16.89 -7.11 -10.57
C VAL A 34 -16.85 -8.20 -9.52
N LYS A 35 -15.64 -8.59 -9.12
CA LYS A 35 -15.38 -9.44 -7.97
C LYS A 35 -14.32 -8.79 -7.10
N LEU A 36 -14.68 -8.53 -5.85
CA LEU A 36 -13.75 -8.09 -4.81
C LEU A 36 -13.64 -9.18 -3.76
N GLY A 37 -12.41 -9.56 -3.44
CA GLY A 37 -12.07 -10.40 -2.30
C GLY A 37 -11.20 -9.61 -1.31
N ASN A 38 -10.91 -10.21 -0.15
CA ASN A 38 -10.06 -9.58 0.88
C ASN A 38 -8.70 -9.11 0.34
N SER A 39 -8.17 -9.79 -0.66
CA SER A 39 -6.84 -9.58 -1.22
C SER A 39 -6.84 -9.68 -2.76
N SER A 40 -8.00 -9.58 -3.40
CA SER A 40 -8.12 -9.74 -4.85
C SER A 40 -9.15 -8.81 -5.46
N ILE A 41 -8.88 -8.41 -6.70
CA ILE A 41 -9.75 -7.56 -7.51
C ILE A 41 -9.84 -8.11 -8.93
N GLU A 42 -11.05 -8.22 -9.45
CA GLU A 42 -11.31 -8.55 -10.85
C GLU A 42 -12.45 -7.69 -11.39
N ALA A 43 -12.26 -7.10 -12.57
CA ALA A 43 -13.30 -6.43 -13.31
C ALA A 43 -13.15 -6.64 -14.82
N ALA A 44 -14.26 -6.93 -15.48
CA ALA A 44 -14.34 -7.08 -16.93
C ALA A 44 -15.72 -6.66 -17.45
N LEU A 45 -15.82 -6.30 -18.73
CA LEU A 45 -17.10 -6.12 -19.39
C LEU A 45 -17.73 -7.49 -19.67
N LYS A 46 -19.03 -7.63 -19.46
CA LYS A 46 -19.77 -8.88 -19.74
C LYS A 46 -19.74 -9.27 -21.22
N SER A 47 -19.55 -8.30 -22.11
CA SER A 47 -19.38 -8.54 -23.56
C SER A 47 -18.03 -9.17 -23.91
N THR A 48 -17.01 -8.95 -23.09
CA THR A 48 -15.62 -9.40 -23.29
C THR A 48 -15.06 -9.90 -21.96
N PRO A 49 -15.58 -11.02 -21.44
CA PRO A 49 -15.27 -11.50 -20.08
C PRO A 49 -13.80 -11.92 -19.89
N ASP A 50 -13.09 -12.19 -20.98
CA ASP A 50 -11.67 -12.56 -20.98
C ASP A 50 -10.73 -11.35 -21.08
N ASP A 51 -11.26 -10.17 -21.39
CA ASP A 51 -10.50 -8.91 -21.46
C ASP A 51 -10.70 -8.11 -20.17
N TYR A 52 -9.81 -8.36 -19.21
CA TYR A 52 -9.89 -7.74 -17.89
C TYR A 52 -9.46 -6.26 -17.92
N LEU A 53 -10.35 -5.42 -17.39
CA LEU A 53 -10.10 -4.03 -17.05
C LEU A 53 -9.04 -3.94 -15.93
N ILE A 54 -9.21 -4.78 -14.91
CA ILE A 54 -8.23 -5.03 -13.85
C ILE A 54 -8.41 -6.47 -13.35
N LYS A 55 -7.30 -7.15 -13.06
CA LYS A 55 -7.31 -8.49 -12.45
C LYS A 55 -6.00 -8.74 -11.73
N GLY A 56 -6.07 -9.14 -10.47
CA GLY A 56 -4.89 -9.58 -9.74
C GLY A 56 -5.09 -9.65 -8.23
N THR A 57 -3.99 -10.01 -7.57
CA THR A 57 -3.86 -9.92 -6.10
C THR A 57 -3.55 -8.48 -5.74
N LEU A 58 -4.28 -7.94 -4.76
CA LEU A 58 -4.05 -6.61 -4.22
C LEU A 58 -2.70 -6.55 -3.48
N PHE A 59 -2.13 -5.36 -3.33
CA PHE A 59 -0.90 -5.19 -2.56
C PHE A 59 -1.05 -5.61 -1.09
N ASN A 60 -2.19 -5.28 -0.47
CA ASN A 60 -2.52 -5.69 0.89
C ASN A 60 -4.04 -5.91 1.03
N GLU A 61 -4.49 -6.33 2.21
CA GLU A 61 -5.89 -6.65 2.45
C GLU A 61 -6.80 -5.41 2.53
N ILE A 62 -8.05 -5.60 2.10
CA ILE A 62 -9.12 -4.61 2.15
C ILE A 62 -10.30 -5.11 2.99
N ILE A 63 -11.05 -4.18 3.58
CA ILE A 63 -12.32 -4.46 4.23
C ILE A 63 -13.38 -4.49 3.11
N VAL A 64 -13.70 -5.69 2.61
CA VAL A 64 -14.58 -5.85 1.43
C VAL A 64 -15.95 -5.23 1.65
N ASP A 65 -16.52 -5.36 2.85
CA ASP A 65 -17.84 -4.83 3.20
C ASP A 65 -17.88 -3.30 3.27
N GLU A 66 -16.73 -2.65 3.48
CA GLU A 66 -16.58 -1.18 3.46
C GLU A 66 -16.05 -0.67 2.11
N SER A 67 -15.68 -1.60 1.21
CA SER A 67 -15.21 -1.27 -0.13
C SER A 67 -16.38 -1.21 -1.11
N THR A 68 -16.33 -0.28 -2.05
CA THR A 68 -17.40 -0.07 -3.03
C THR A 68 -16.85 0.05 -4.44
N TRP A 69 -17.74 -0.14 -5.41
CA TRP A 69 -17.46 0.17 -6.80
C TRP A 69 -18.68 0.82 -7.43
N SER A 70 -18.45 1.70 -8.40
CA SER A 70 -19.51 2.39 -9.13
C SER A 70 -19.10 2.68 -10.56
N VAL A 71 -20.08 2.89 -11.44
CA VAL A 71 -19.83 3.44 -12.77
C VAL A 71 -20.26 4.90 -12.76
N VAL A 72 -19.30 5.81 -12.95
CA VAL A 72 -19.48 7.26 -12.93
C VAL A 72 -19.63 7.76 -14.36
N ASP A 73 -20.66 8.57 -14.60
CA ASP A 73 -20.99 9.22 -15.88
C ASP A 73 -21.07 8.29 -17.12
N GLN A 74 -21.11 6.97 -16.90
CA GLN A 74 -21.02 5.94 -17.94
C GLN A 74 -19.68 5.91 -18.70
N GLU A 75 -18.66 6.52 -18.10
CA GLU A 75 -17.33 6.72 -18.70
C GLU A 75 -16.21 6.18 -17.81
N GLU A 76 -16.45 5.98 -16.51
CA GLU A 76 -15.43 5.50 -15.58
C GLU A 76 -15.96 4.40 -14.66
N LEU A 77 -15.17 3.36 -14.45
CA LEU A 77 -15.36 2.39 -13.36
C LEU A 77 -14.47 2.80 -12.21
N VAL A 78 -15.10 3.15 -11.08
CA VAL A 78 -14.41 3.63 -9.89
C VAL A 78 -14.55 2.60 -8.77
N PHE A 79 -13.43 2.25 -8.14
CA PHE A 79 -13.37 1.46 -6.91
C PHE A 79 -12.92 2.35 -5.77
N ASN A 80 -13.57 2.20 -4.61
CA ASN A 80 -13.11 2.74 -3.34
C ASN A 80 -12.82 1.54 -2.43
N LEU A 81 -11.54 1.29 -2.18
CA LEU A 81 -11.04 0.14 -1.45
C LEU A 81 -10.58 0.58 -0.06
N GLU A 82 -11.28 0.14 0.98
CA GLU A 82 -10.93 0.43 2.38
C GLU A 82 -9.81 -0.51 2.82
N LYS A 83 -8.67 0.03 3.26
CA LYS A 83 -7.53 -0.80 3.68
C LYS A 83 -7.77 -1.37 5.07
N VAL A 84 -7.41 -2.64 5.26
CA VAL A 84 -7.29 -3.21 6.61
C VAL A 84 -6.11 -2.55 7.33
N ASN A 85 -4.97 -2.41 6.64
CA ASN A 85 -3.80 -1.73 7.17
C ASN A 85 -3.82 -0.23 6.84
N LYS A 86 -4.22 0.58 7.83
CA LYS A 86 -4.31 2.04 7.72
C LYS A 86 -2.99 2.78 7.95
N THR A 87 -1.85 2.08 7.91
CA THR A 87 -0.53 2.69 8.10
C THR A 87 0.36 2.59 6.87
N GLU A 88 -0.13 2.04 5.75
CA GLU A 88 0.72 1.68 4.60
C GLU A 88 0.28 2.33 3.28
N TRP A 89 1.27 2.93 2.59
CA TRP A 89 1.11 3.41 1.21
C TRP A 89 1.38 2.30 0.22
N TRP A 90 0.41 2.07 -0.67
CA TRP A 90 0.48 1.01 -1.66
C TRP A 90 1.34 1.44 -2.85
N PRO A 91 2.45 0.75 -3.17
CA PRO A 91 3.26 1.07 -4.34
C PRO A 91 2.60 0.71 -5.66
N HIS A 92 1.57 -0.13 -5.63
CA HIS A 92 0.71 -0.49 -6.76
C HIS A 92 -0.63 -0.99 -6.20
N VAL A 93 -1.68 -1.03 -7.03
CA VAL A 93 -2.96 -1.63 -6.61
C VAL A 93 -2.85 -3.15 -6.64
N VAL A 94 -2.42 -3.70 -7.77
CA VAL A 94 -2.20 -5.15 -7.93
C VAL A 94 -0.71 -5.48 -8.00
N THR A 95 -0.32 -6.62 -7.44
CA THR A 95 1.09 -7.01 -7.27
C THR A 95 1.86 -7.21 -8.56
N THR A 96 1.16 -7.42 -9.67
CA THR A 96 1.73 -7.59 -11.01
C THR A 96 2.06 -6.27 -11.70
N ASP A 97 1.55 -5.15 -11.19
CA ASP A 97 1.73 -3.85 -11.82
C ASP A 97 3.08 -3.21 -11.44
N PRO A 98 3.61 -2.32 -12.30
CA PRO A 98 4.79 -1.55 -11.98
C PRO A 98 4.62 -0.80 -10.65
N LYS A 99 5.63 -0.94 -9.78
CA LYS A 99 5.68 -0.18 -8.53
C LYS A 99 5.91 1.30 -8.85
N ILE A 100 5.11 2.16 -8.24
CA ILE A 100 5.39 3.59 -8.14
C ILE A 100 6.36 3.81 -6.98
N ASP A 101 7.30 4.71 -7.19
CA ASP A 101 8.20 5.16 -6.15
C ASP A 101 7.43 5.98 -5.11
N VAL A 102 6.94 5.31 -4.07
CA VAL A 102 6.14 5.95 -3.03
C VAL A 102 6.99 6.82 -2.07
N THR A 103 8.32 6.83 -2.23
CA THR A 103 9.22 7.69 -1.43
C THR A 103 9.13 9.17 -1.81
N LYS A 104 8.60 9.48 -2.99
CA LYS A 104 8.37 10.86 -3.49
C LYS A 104 6.98 11.38 -3.19
N ILE A 105 6.14 10.57 -2.54
CA ILE A 105 4.79 10.98 -2.14
C ILE A 105 4.95 11.91 -0.95
N GLN A 106 4.85 13.21 -1.22
CA GLN A 106 4.55 14.14 -0.15
C GLN A 106 3.10 13.86 0.27
N PRO A 107 2.84 13.54 1.56
CA PRO A 107 1.47 13.47 2.04
C PRO A 107 0.82 14.82 1.73
N GLU A 108 -0.35 14.83 1.09
CA GLU A 108 -1.04 16.08 0.75
C GLU A 108 -1.48 16.90 1.97
N ASN A 109 -1.26 16.38 3.18
CA ASN A 109 -1.19 17.21 4.36
C ASN A 109 0.16 17.93 4.43
N SER A 110 0.25 19.06 3.71
CA SER A 110 1.19 20.16 4.02
C SER A 110 0.96 20.79 5.41
N LYS A 111 0.33 20.07 6.32
CA LYS A 111 0.16 20.35 7.73
C LYS A 111 0.44 19.06 8.50
N LEU A 112 1.72 18.77 8.67
CA LEU A 112 2.22 17.84 9.70
C LEU A 112 1.74 18.22 11.13
N SER A 113 1.09 19.37 11.29
CA SER A 113 0.44 19.85 12.52
C SER A 113 -0.94 19.24 12.79
N ASP A 114 -1.61 18.65 11.80
CA ASP A 114 -2.96 18.07 11.94
C ASP A 114 -2.92 16.55 12.21
N LEU A 115 -1.73 15.94 12.19
CA LEU A 115 -1.50 14.56 12.62
C LEU A 115 -0.99 14.58 14.06
N ASP A 116 -1.48 13.67 14.90
CA ASP A 116 -0.85 13.41 16.19
C ASP A 116 0.61 12.96 15.99
N ASP A 117 1.47 13.26 16.98
CA ASP A 117 2.91 13.02 16.91
C ASP A 117 3.26 11.54 16.65
N GLU A 118 2.38 10.63 17.05
CA GLU A 118 2.51 9.19 16.85
C GLU A 118 2.38 8.82 15.37
N THR A 119 1.34 9.31 14.69
CA THR A 119 1.08 9.07 13.27
C THR A 119 2.17 9.66 12.38
N ARG A 120 2.68 10.85 12.70
CA ARG A 120 3.82 11.47 11.99
C ARG A 120 5.09 10.62 12.10
N GLY A 121 5.41 10.15 13.31
CA GLY A 121 6.58 9.31 13.55
C GLY A 121 6.52 7.98 12.80
N MET A 122 5.32 7.41 12.64
CA MET A 122 5.12 6.19 11.85
C MET A 122 5.38 6.42 10.35
N VAL A 123 4.89 7.53 9.79
CA VAL A 123 5.13 7.87 8.37
C VAL A 123 6.62 8.09 8.10
N GLU A 124 7.32 8.83 8.96
CA GLU A 124 8.77 9.06 8.85
C GLU A 124 9.56 7.75 8.97
N LYS A 125 9.19 6.88 9.93
CA LYS A 125 9.79 5.56 10.10
C LYS A 125 9.57 4.70 8.85
N MET A 126 8.37 4.69 8.28
CA MET A 126 8.06 3.86 7.13
C MET A 126 8.78 4.33 5.86
N MET A 127 8.88 5.64 5.62
CA MET A 127 9.69 6.19 4.52
C MET A 127 11.17 5.79 4.67
N PHE A 128 11.69 5.83 5.90
CA PHE A 128 13.05 5.38 6.20
C PHE A 128 13.23 3.89 5.93
N ASP A 129 12.32 3.04 6.41
CA ASP A 129 12.40 1.58 6.27
C ASP A 129 12.32 1.14 4.81
N GLN A 130 11.49 1.79 4.02
CA GLN A 130 11.37 1.51 2.59
C GLN A 130 12.66 1.87 1.83
N LYS A 131 13.29 3.00 2.18
CA LYS A 131 14.59 3.42 1.62
C LYS A 131 15.70 2.43 2.00
N GLN A 132 15.72 1.99 3.26
CA GLN A 132 16.67 0.99 3.74
C GLN A 132 16.49 -0.34 2.98
N LYS A 133 15.26 -0.84 2.86
CA LYS A 133 14.95 -2.10 2.18
C LYS A 133 15.36 -2.11 0.70
N GLN A 134 15.18 -1.00 -0.02
CA GLN A 134 15.65 -0.88 -1.40
C GLN A 134 17.18 -0.84 -1.51
N ALA A 135 17.86 -0.28 -0.51
CA ALA A 135 19.31 -0.23 -0.44
C ALA A 135 19.95 -1.51 0.14
N GLY A 136 19.15 -2.53 0.50
CA GLY A 136 19.63 -3.72 1.21
C GLY A 136 20.15 -3.43 2.61
N LEU A 137 19.75 -2.29 3.19
CA LEU A 137 20.13 -1.82 4.52
C LEU A 137 19.06 -2.22 5.55
N PRO A 138 19.43 -2.35 6.84
CA PRO A 138 18.51 -2.73 7.91
C PRO A 138 17.43 -1.66 8.16
N SER A 139 16.21 -2.10 8.40
CA SER A 139 15.06 -1.27 8.81
C SER A 139 15.30 -0.58 10.17
N SER A 140 14.45 0.37 10.50
CA SER A 140 14.45 1.14 11.75
C SER A 140 14.23 0.23 12.97
N ASP A 141 13.42 -0.83 12.85
CA ASP A 141 13.28 -1.83 13.92
C ASP A 141 14.56 -2.66 14.11
N GLU A 142 15.21 -3.10 13.02
CA GLU A 142 16.48 -3.82 13.09
C GLU A 142 17.61 -2.94 13.63
N LEU A 143 17.63 -1.65 13.25
CA LEU A 143 18.54 -0.65 13.80
C LEU A 143 18.29 -0.41 15.28
N LYS A 144 17.03 -0.26 15.71
CA LYS A 144 16.69 -0.12 17.13
C LYS A 144 17.06 -1.36 17.93
N LYS A 145 16.79 -2.56 17.41
CA LYS A 145 17.21 -3.83 18.03
C LYS A 145 18.73 -3.87 18.19
N ARG A 146 19.48 -3.56 17.12
CA ARG A 146 20.95 -3.52 17.15
C ARG A 146 21.47 -2.48 18.14
N GLN A 147 20.91 -1.27 18.17
CA GLN A 147 21.29 -0.23 19.12
C GLN A 147 21.00 -0.63 20.57
N THR A 148 19.86 -1.27 20.82
CA THR A 148 19.49 -1.75 22.16
C THR A 148 20.46 -2.84 22.63
N LEU A 149 20.79 -3.78 21.74
CA LEU A 149 21.77 -4.83 22.02
C LEU A 149 23.18 -4.24 22.27
N GLU A 150 23.62 -3.28 21.48
CA GLU A 150 24.92 -2.60 21.67
C GLU A 150 24.99 -1.84 23.00
N LYS A 151 23.92 -1.12 23.37
CA LYS A 151 23.82 -0.46 24.69
C LYS A 151 23.86 -1.47 25.83
N PHE A 152 23.20 -2.61 25.67
CA PHE A 152 23.18 -3.67 26.67
C PHE A 152 24.57 -4.30 26.86
N LYS A 153 25.29 -4.56 25.76
CA LYS A 153 26.70 -5.03 25.79
C LYS A 153 27.62 -4.02 26.48
N ALA A 154 27.45 -2.73 26.20
CA ALA A 154 28.28 -1.68 26.80
C ALA A 154 28.05 -1.53 28.32
N MET A 155 26.82 -1.76 28.80
CA MET A 155 26.48 -1.72 30.23
C MET A 155 26.87 -3.00 30.98
N HIS A 156 27.00 -4.12 30.27
CA HIS A 156 27.36 -5.42 30.83
C HIS A 156 28.54 -6.05 30.06
N PRO A 157 29.74 -5.45 30.12
CA PRO A 157 30.94 -5.94 29.42
C PRO A 157 31.41 -7.32 29.91
N GLU A 158 30.85 -7.78 31.03
CA GLU A 158 31.15 -9.07 31.68
C GLU A 158 30.37 -10.25 31.05
N LEU A 159 29.36 -9.96 30.22
CA LEU A 159 28.55 -10.96 29.52
C LEU A 159 29.17 -11.29 28.16
N ASP A 160 29.43 -12.57 27.89
CA ASP A 160 29.97 -13.07 26.62
C ASP A 160 28.85 -13.36 25.61
N PHE A 161 28.77 -12.53 24.57
CA PHE A 161 27.78 -12.65 23.48
C PHE A 161 28.27 -13.45 22.28
N SER A 162 29.44 -14.10 22.36
CA SER A 162 30.02 -14.88 21.25
C SER A 162 29.19 -16.10 20.83
N LYS A 163 28.24 -16.55 21.68
CA LYS A 163 27.36 -17.70 21.44
C LYS A 163 25.90 -17.34 21.18
N VAL A 164 25.56 -16.06 21.05
CA VAL A 164 24.19 -15.62 20.79
C VAL A 164 23.93 -15.63 19.28
N ASP A 165 22.98 -16.46 18.85
CA ASP A 165 22.59 -16.57 17.46
C ASP A 165 21.72 -15.36 17.06
N MET A 166 22.33 -14.39 16.39
CA MET A 166 21.69 -13.09 16.07
C MET A 166 20.54 -13.20 15.05
N ASN A 167 20.31 -14.38 14.47
CA ASN A 167 19.21 -14.63 13.53
C ASN A 167 17.88 -15.01 14.19
N ASN A 168 17.83 -15.21 15.51
CA ASN A 168 16.66 -15.74 16.23
C ASN A 168 16.10 -14.79 17.32
N ILE A 169 16.39 -13.49 17.24
CA ILE A 169 15.91 -12.43 18.17
C ILE A 169 15.19 -11.31 17.41
#